data_AF-A0A7S1YI03-F1
#
_entry.id   AF-A0A7S1YI03-F1
#
_cell.length_a   1.000
_cell.length_b   1.000
_cell.length_c   1.000
_cell.angle_alpha   90.00
_cell.angle_beta   90.00
_cell.angle_gamma   90.00
#
_symmetry.space_group_name_H-M   'P 1'
#
loop_
_entity.id
_entity.type
_entity.pdbx_description
1 polymer ?
#
loop_
_entity_poly.entity_id
_entity_poly.type
_entity_poly.pdbx_seq_one_letter_code
_entity_poly.pdbx_strand_id
1 'polypeptide(L)'
;RAQLLTHQNAVLLGGKDLLEQCSKDPNDLDPNGVLTAAKGLMSNMGHLGATAKAAAVSGKEVDQNLLNSARSVSDAIAALLESADNLVKNPHNPGFRDDLELGHAGLLNASKYLNA
;
A
#
# COMPACT_ATOMS: atom_id res chain seq x y z
N ARG A 1 15.46 5.74 -10.59
CA ARG A 1 15.79 5.28 -9.21
C ARG A 1 15.35 6.29 -8.14
N ALA A 2 15.72 7.58 -8.20
CA ALA A 2 15.24 8.59 -7.24
C ALA A 2 13.70 8.71 -7.16
N GLN A 3 13.01 8.77 -8.31
CA GLN A 3 11.53 8.80 -8.34
C GLN A 3 10.89 7.52 -7.78
N LEU A 4 11.53 6.36 -7.98
CA LEU A 4 11.04 5.08 -7.45
C LEU A 4 11.07 5.09 -5.91
N LEU A 5 12.15 5.59 -5.32
CA LEU A 5 12.29 5.77 -3.87
C LEU A 5 11.27 6.78 -3.31
N THR A 6 11.00 7.87 -4.03
CA THR A 6 9.97 8.84 -3.63
C THR A 6 8.59 8.19 -3.56
N HIS A 7 8.20 7.47 -4.61
CA HIS A 7 6.89 6.82 -4.66
C HIS A 7 6.80 5.63 -3.69
N GLN A 8 7.89 4.90 -3.48
CA GLN A 8 7.96 3.85 -2.46
C GLN A 8 7.71 4.42 -1.06
N ASN A 9 8.39 5.51 -0.68
CA ASN A 9 8.17 6.16 0.60
C ASN A 9 6.74 6.71 0.72
N ALA A 10 6.18 7.26 -0.36
CA ALA A 10 4.80 7.74 -0.37
C ALA A 10 3.77 6.61 -0.19
N VAL A 11 4.01 5.44 -0.77
CA VAL A 11 3.21 4.24 -0.56
C VAL A 11 3.31 3.75 0.89
N LEU A 12 4.51 3.73 1.47
CA LEU A 12 4.72 3.32 2.86
C LEU A 12 4.03 4.27 3.85
N LEU A 13 4.15 5.58 3.63
CA LEU A 13 3.45 6.59 4.43
C LEU A 13 1.93 6.44 4.30
N GLY A 14 1.41 6.30 3.08
CA GLY A 14 -0.03 6.09 2.87
C GLY A 14 -0.57 4.81 3.51
N GLY A 15 0.22 3.73 3.52
CA GLY A 15 -0.13 2.49 4.21
C GLY A 15 -0.17 2.67 5.73
N LYS A 16 0.79 3.41 6.29
CA LYS A 16 0.84 3.76 7.71
C LYS A 16 -0.32 4.68 8.09
N ASP A 17 -0.62 5.70 7.30
CA ASP A 17 -1.78 6.59 7.51
C ASP A 17 -3.08 5.78 7.51
N LEU A 18 -3.26 4.84 6.56
CA LEU A 18 -4.45 3.99 6.52
C LEU A 18 -4.56 3.13 7.78
N LEU A 19 -3.45 2.51 8.20
CA LEU A 19 -3.39 1.74 9.43
C LEU A 19 -3.76 2.61 10.64
N GLU A 20 -3.19 3.80 10.78
CA GLU A 20 -3.49 4.72 11.89
C GLU A 20 -4.96 5.14 11.94
N GLN A 21 -5.62 5.35 10.78
CA GLN A 21 -7.06 5.63 10.75
C GLN A 21 -7.88 4.42 11.22
N CYS A 22 -7.45 3.21 10.88
CA CYS A 22 -8.13 1.97 11.20
C CYS A 22 -7.82 1.40 12.59
N SER A 23 -6.69 1.77 13.19
CA SER A 23 -6.30 1.36 14.55
C SER A 23 -7.06 2.12 15.64
N LYS A 24 -7.87 3.11 15.28
CA LYS A 24 -8.74 3.84 16.22
C LYS A 24 -9.74 2.90 16.90
N ASP A 25 -10.29 3.37 18.03
CA ASP A 25 -11.40 2.68 18.67
C ASP A 25 -12.52 2.43 17.63
N PRO A 26 -13.15 1.25 17.62
CA PRO A 26 -14.18 0.94 16.62
C PRO A 26 -15.34 1.94 16.61
N ASN A 27 -15.61 2.60 17.74
CA ASN A 27 -16.63 3.65 17.84
C ASN A 27 -16.14 5.01 17.30
N ASP A 28 -14.83 5.21 17.20
CA ASP A 28 -14.16 6.43 16.68
C ASP A 28 -13.61 6.25 15.25
N LEU A 29 -13.96 5.14 14.59
CA LEU A 29 -13.54 4.89 13.22
C LEU A 29 -14.18 5.93 12.29
N ASP A 30 -13.36 6.79 11.69
CA ASP A 30 -13.83 7.78 10.72
C ASP A 30 -13.75 7.22 9.29
N PRO A 31 -14.89 6.82 8.67
CA PRO A 31 -14.88 6.23 7.34
C PRO A 31 -14.37 7.20 6.27
N ASN A 32 -14.51 8.51 6.47
CA ASN A 32 -14.01 9.50 5.52
C ASN A 32 -12.48 9.61 5.56
N GLY A 33 -11.89 9.54 6.77
CA GLY A 33 -10.45 9.47 6.99
C GLY A 33 -9.85 8.21 6.39
N VAL A 34 -10.47 7.05 6.62
CA VAL A 34 -10.06 5.78 6.00
C VAL A 34 -10.12 5.86 4.48
N LEU A 35 -11.22 6.38 3.91
CA LEU A 35 -11.37 6.55 2.47
C LEU A 35 -10.33 7.53 1.87
N THR A 36 -10.00 8.60 2.60
CA THR A 36 -9.01 9.59 2.18
C THR A 36 -7.60 8.98 2.16
N ALA A 37 -7.22 8.26 3.21
CA ALA A 37 -5.96 7.54 3.28
C ALA A 37 -5.86 6.47 2.17
N ALA A 38 -6.94 5.71 1.96
CA ALA A 38 -7.06 4.71 0.90
C ALA A 38 -6.85 5.30 -0.51
N LYS A 39 -7.46 6.45 -0.79
CA LYS A 39 -7.27 7.17 -2.06
C LYS A 39 -5.84 7.65 -2.24
N GLY A 40 -5.23 8.19 -1.20
CA GLY A 40 -3.82 8.61 -1.21
C GLY A 40 -2.89 7.45 -1.54
N LEU A 41 -3.10 6.30 -0.90
CA LEU A 41 -2.34 5.08 -1.13
C LEU A 41 -2.49 4.56 -2.58
N MET A 42 -3.72 4.51 -3.10
CA MET A 42 -3.96 4.11 -4.50
C MET A 42 -3.29 5.05 -5.51
N SER A 43 -3.32 6.36 -5.26
CA SER A 43 -2.66 7.32 -6.14
C SER A 43 -1.15 7.07 -6.16
N ASN A 44 -0.54 6.89 -4.98
CA ASN A 44 0.89 6.61 -4.86
C ASN A 44 1.29 5.28 -5.52
N MET A 45 0.42 4.25 -5.42
CA MET A 45 0.59 2.98 -6.13
C MET A 45 0.63 3.17 -7.65
N GLY A 46 -0.29 3.95 -8.21
CA GLY A 46 -0.33 4.25 -9.65
C GLY A 46 0.96 4.91 -10.14
N HIS A 47 1.49 5.87 -9.38
CA HIS A 47 2.77 6.51 -9.67
C HIS A 47 3.95 5.54 -9.56
N LEU A 48 3.95 4.67 -8.55
CA LEU A 48 4.98 3.64 -8.37
C LEU A 48 5.01 2.66 -9.54
N GLY A 49 3.84 2.15 -9.96
CA GLY A 49 3.72 1.23 -11.09
C GLY A 49 4.15 1.86 -12.41
N ALA A 50 3.75 3.11 -12.67
CA ALA A 50 4.19 3.86 -13.85
C ALA A 50 5.71 4.08 -13.86
N THR A 51 6.29 4.41 -12.69
CA THR A 51 7.73 4.65 -12.54
C THR A 51 8.54 3.36 -12.67
N ALA A 52 8.07 2.26 -12.08
CA ALA A 52 8.68 0.94 -12.21
C ALA A 52 8.66 0.48 -13.67
N LYS A 53 7.54 0.68 -14.38
CA LYS A 53 7.43 0.38 -15.81
C LYS A 53 8.36 1.25 -16.66
N ALA A 54 8.45 2.56 -16.38
CA ALA A 54 9.35 3.47 -17.09
C ALA A 54 10.84 3.10 -16.85
N ALA A 55 11.18 2.69 -15.62
CA ALA A 55 12.51 2.21 -15.27
C ALA A 55 12.85 0.90 -16.00
N ALA A 56 11.89 -0.03 -16.09
CA ALA A 56 12.07 -1.30 -16.78
C ALA A 56 12.24 -1.18 -18.31
N VAL A 57 11.74 -0.10 -18.93
CA VAL A 57 11.83 0.14 -20.38
C VAL A 57 13.11 0.90 -20.78
N SER A 58 13.76 1.61 -19.85
CA SER A 58 14.88 2.53 -20.15
C SER A 58 16.26 1.88 -20.41
N GLY A 59 16.32 0.62 -20.84
CA GLY A 59 17.42 0.19 -21.73
C GLY A 59 18.53 -0.74 -21.19
N LYS A 60 18.32 -1.49 -20.13
CA LYS A 60 19.05 -2.75 -19.84
C LYS A 60 18.03 -3.73 -19.29
N GLU A 61 18.11 -5.01 -19.68
CA GLU A 61 17.25 -6.14 -19.29
C GLU A 61 16.05 -5.76 -18.42
N VAL A 62 14.83 -5.87 -18.95
CA VAL A 62 13.59 -5.65 -18.20
C VAL A 62 13.75 -6.28 -16.83
N ASP A 63 13.86 -5.43 -15.82
CA ASP A 63 14.18 -5.87 -14.48
C ASP A 63 12.93 -6.53 -13.92
N GLN A 64 12.76 -7.81 -14.26
CA GLN A 64 11.55 -8.57 -13.92
C GLN A 64 11.36 -8.60 -12.40
N ASN A 65 12.45 -8.54 -11.64
CA ASN A 65 12.43 -8.41 -10.20
C ASN A 65 11.78 -7.10 -9.77
N LEU A 66 12.07 -5.98 -10.44
CA LEU A 66 11.43 -4.69 -10.18
C LEU A 66 9.92 -4.74 -10.51
N LEU A 67 9.54 -5.32 -11.64
CA LEU A 67 8.14 -5.47 -12.03
C LEU A 67 7.37 -6.40 -11.08
N ASN A 68 7.98 -7.52 -10.67
CA ASN A 68 7.42 -8.46 -9.71
C ASN A 68 7.28 -7.83 -8.32
N SER A 69 8.25 -6.98 -7.92
CA SER A 69 8.19 -6.25 -6.65
C SER A 69 7.11 -5.17 -6.68
N ALA A 70 7.00 -4.41 -7.77
CA ALA A 70 5.93 -3.44 -7.95
C ALA A 70 4.54 -4.10 -7.95
N ARG A 71 4.44 -5.30 -8.55
CA ARG A 71 3.22 -6.12 -8.49
C ARG A 71 2.92 -6.59 -7.07
N SER A 72 3.90 -7.12 -6.37
CA SER A 72 3.75 -7.54 -4.97
C SER A 72 3.31 -6.39 -4.06
N VAL A 73 3.84 -5.19 -4.26
CA VAL A 73 3.37 -3.98 -3.56
C VAL A 73 1.92 -3.65 -3.93
N SER A 74 1.55 -3.80 -5.20
CA SER A 74 0.18 -3.51 -5.64
C SER A 74 -0.82 -4.50 -5.05
N ASP A 75 -0.48 -5.79 -5.01
CA ASP A 75 -1.29 -6.83 -4.35
C ASP A 75 -1.41 -6.57 -2.84
N ALA A 76 -0.31 -6.19 -2.17
CA ALA A 76 -0.34 -5.84 -0.75
C ALA A 76 -1.23 -4.61 -0.47
N ILE A 77 -1.18 -3.58 -1.33
CA ILE A 77 -2.06 -2.41 -1.23
C ILE A 77 -3.53 -2.80 -1.45
N ALA A 78 -3.81 -3.65 -2.43
CA ALA A 78 -5.18 -4.14 -2.67
C ALA A 78 -5.73 -4.87 -1.44
N ALA A 79 -4.94 -5.76 -0.84
CA ALA A 79 -5.32 -6.46 0.40
C ALA A 79 -5.52 -5.48 1.58
N LEU A 80 -4.67 -4.46 1.68
CA LEU A 80 -4.80 -3.40 2.70
C LEU A 80 -6.12 -2.63 2.55
N LEU A 81 -6.46 -2.26 1.31
CA LEU A 81 -7.69 -1.53 0.99
C LEU A 81 -8.95 -2.35 1.23
N GLU A 82 -8.92 -3.63 0.87
CA GLU A 82 -10.02 -4.57 1.15
C GLU A 82 -10.23 -4.74 2.65
N SER A 83 -9.15 -4.89 3.42
CA SER A 83 -9.21 -5.00 4.88
C SER A 83 -9.76 -3.72 5.52
N ALA A 84 -9.34 -2.56 5.02
CA ALA A 84 -9.83 -1.26 5.49
C ALA A 84 -11.33 -1.07 5.19
N ASP A 85 -11.79 -1.46 3.99
CA ASP A 85 -13.21 -1.44 3.62
C ASP A 85 -14.05 -2.40 4.48
N ASN A 86 -13.55 -3.62 4.72
CA ASN A 86 -14.20 -4.59 5.59
C ASN A 86 -14.29 -4.10 7.05
N LEU A 87 -13.24 -3.46 7.54
CA LEU A 87 -13.22 -2.85 8.87
C LEU A 87 -14.21 -1.67 8.95
N VAL A 88 -14.29 -0.82 7.94
CA VAL A 88 -15.29 0.26 7.91
C VAL A 88 -16.72 -0.28 7.95
N LYS A 89 -16.99 -1.39 7.26
CA LYS A 89 -18.29 -2.05 7.26
C LYS A 89 -18.59 -2.78 8.58
N ASN A 90 -17.55 -3.26 9.27
CA ASN A 90 -17.66 -4.08 10.48
C ASN A 90 -16.57 -3.69 11.50
N PRO A 91 -16.65 -2.50 12.12
CA PRO A 91 -15.57 -1.93 12.93
C PRO A 91 -15.24 -2.75 14.17
N HIS A 92 -16.24 -3.48 14.70
CA HIS A 92 -16.11 -4.31 15.90
C HIS A 92 -15.56 -5.72 15.62
N ASN A 93 -15.29 -6.09 14.36
CA ASN A 93 -14.68 -7.38 14.06
C ASN A 93 -13.15 -7.26 14.22
N PRO A 94 -12.54 -7.93 15.22
CA PRO A 94 -11.10 -7.85 15.43
C PRO A 94 -10.30 -8.44 14.26
N GLY A 95 -10.84 -9.45 13.55
CA GLY A 95 -10.13 -10.09 12.45
C GLY A 95 -9.76 -9.13 11.32
N PHE A 96 -10.60 -8.13 11.02
CA PHE A 96 -10.29 -7.14 9.99
C PHE A 96 -9.17 -6.17 10.38
N ARG A 97 -8.90 -6.02 11.69
CA ARG A 97 -7.74 -5.26 12.17
C ARG A 97 -6.46 -6.07 12.01
N ASP A 98 -6.49 -7.34 12.40
CA ASP A 98 -5.38 -8.28 12.19
C ASP A 98 -5.04 -8.39 10.69
N ASP A 99 -6.05 -8.52 9.81
CA ASP A 99 -5.87 -8.58 8.35
C ASP A 99 -5.22 -7.29 7.81
N LEU A 100 -5.61 -6.13 8.35
CA LEU A 100 -5.02 -4.84 7.97
C LEU A 100 -3.56 -4.71 8.41
N GLU A 101 -3.24 -5.16 9.63
CA GLU A 101 -1.86 -5.19 10.13
C GLU A 101 -0.98 -6.13 9.31
N LEU A 102 -1.51 -7.31 8.94
CA LEU A 102 -0.85 -8.25 8.04
C LEU A 102 -0.63 -7.66 6.65
N GLY A 103 -1.64 -6.98 6.09
CA GLY A 103 -1.52 -6.28 4.81
C GLY A 103 -0.44 -5.20 4.85
N HIS A 104 -0.34 -4.45 5.94
CA HIS A 104 0.68 -3.41 6.12
C HIS A 104 2.08 -4.02 6.26
N ALA A 105 2.23 -5.11 7.01
CA ALA A 105 3.49 -5.85 7.09
C ALA A 105 3.91 -6.42 5.72
N GLY A 106 2.95 -6.94 4.95
CA GLY A 106 3.14 -7.38 3.57
C GLY A 106 3.62 -6.24 2.66
N LEU A 107 3.01 -5.06 2.78
CA LEU A 107 3.41 -3.85 2.05
C LEU A 107 4.85 -3.44 2.38
N LEU A 108 5.20 -3.41 3.67
CA LEU A 108 6.56 -3.12 4.12
C LEU A 108 7.56 -4.12 3.53
N ASN A 109 7.23 -5.41 3.56
CA ASN A 109 8.10 -6.44 3.00
C ASN A 109 8.26 -6.32 1.49
N ALA A 110 7.15 -6.17 0.75
CA ALA A 110 7.15 -5.99 -0.70
C ALA A 110 7.93 -4.73 -1.12
N SER A 111 7.83 -3.64 -0.34
CA SER A 111 8.56 -2.41 -0.60
C SER A 111 10.07 -2.59 -0.52
N LYS A 112 10.60 -3.47 0.34
CA LYS A 112 12.05 -3.71 0.47
C LYS A 112 12.67 -4.19 -0.84
N TYR A 113 11.93 -4.97 -1.62
CA TYR A 113 12.39 -5.53 -2.89
C TYR A 113 12.37 -4.51 -4.04
N LEU A 114 11.69 -3.37 -3.91
CA LEU A 114 11.75 -2.27 -4.89
C LEU A 114 13.08 -1.50 -4.86
N ASN A 115 13.85 -1.61 -3.78
CA ASN A 115 15.14 -0.95 -3.64
C ASN A 115 16.34 -1.91 -3.83
N ALA A 116 16.07 -3.21 -3.95
CA ALA A 116 17.09 -4.25 -4.13
C ALA A 116 17.78 -4.17 -5.50
#